data_AF-A0A661LEK9-F1
#
_entry.id   AF-A0A661LEK9-F1
#
_cell.length_a   1.000
_cell.length_b   1.000
_cell.length_c   1.000
_cell.angle_alpha   90.00
_cell.angle_beta   90.00
_cell.angle_gamma   90.00
#
_symmetry.space_group_name_H-M   'P 1'
#
loop_
_entity.id
_entity.type
_entity.pdbx_description
1 polymer ?
#
loop_
_entity_poly.entity_id
_entity_poly.type
_entity_poly.pdbx_seq_one_letter_code
_entity_poly.pdbx_strand_id
1 'polypeptide(L)'
;MTKRIKERRIRMSVYDGLNAANEHMLEVAKACAAAAAKAPTLTGQLDLRMEILTDDDLEPIIQVLETLGKTSAFQLHDASAFRTYKNKGILPPILLMGADLTKPPMWHCGGCGFSDCGEYLKYVSKNKGVGIGAYGPSCLWKVIDFGIACDHACACAAQHRAEARILFSVGAVSLFLNHLEGCSFILGLPIGPVGQFRWFDRMPWTKVLSYDQRMMVQMAGAPNLFMAFSGGGKPIIKTKPRWWEEPTFMKVEPDEEFIKAEAKGQAEVYEKIMKLAGVLDEDEED
;
A
#
# COMPACT_ATOMS: atom_id res chain seq x y z
N MET A 1 4.94 71.22 -3.78
CA MET A 1 5.03 70.17 -4.82
C MET A 1 5.96 69.07 -4.28
N THR A 2 5.43 68.22 -3.40
CA THR A 2 6.20 67.23 -2.64
C THR A 2 6.13 65.90 -3.38
N LYS A 3 7.21 65.52 -4.08
CA LYS A 3 7.33 64.25 -4.79
C LYS A 3 7.30 63.11 -3.76
N ARG A 4 6.20 62.35 -3.72
CA ARG A 4 6.14 61.03 -3.09
C ARG A 4 7.15 60.13 -3.78
N ILE A 5 8.21 59.76 -3.08
CA ILE A 5 9.08 58.65 -3.46
C ILE A 5 8.20 57.39 -3.40
N LYS A 6 7.82 56.86 -4.57
CA LYS A 6 7.25 55.52 -4.65
C LYS A 6 8.35 54.56 -4.25
N GLU A 7 8.27 54.03 -3.02
CA GLU A 7 9.02 52.85 -2.62
C GLU A 7 8.73 51.73 -3.62
N ARG A 8 9.69 51.49 -4.53
CA ARG A 8 9.73 50.26 -5.29
C ARG A 8 10.01 49.15 -4.28
N ARG A 9 8.96 48.47 -3.82
CA ARG A 9 9.07 47.17 -3.16
C ARG A 9 9.83 46.26 -4.13
N ILE A 10 11.10 46.01 -3.86
CA ILE A 10 11.91 45.04 -4.58
C ILE A 10 11.17 43.71 -4.44
N ARG A 11 10.60 43.18 -5.54
CA ARG A 11 10.03 41.83 -5.58
C ARG A 11 11.22 40.88 -5.42
N MET A 12 11.56 40.56 -4.18
CA MET A 12 12.44 39.44 -3.88
C MET A 12 11.69 38.16 -4.26
N SER A 13 12.36 37.27 -5.00
CA SER A 13 11.92 35.90 -5.28
C SER A 13 11.95 35.08 -3.99
N VAL A 14 10.98 35.31 -3.12
CA VAL A 14 10.80 34.59 -1.86
C VAL A 14 9.97 33.35 -2.13
N TYR A 15 10.51 32.19 -1.78
CA TYR A 15 9.79 30.92 -1.81
C TYR A 15 9.24 30.62 -0.40
N ASP A 16 8.03 30.07 -0.33
CA ASP A 16 7.58 29.41 0.89
C ASP A 16 8.35 28.09 1.05
N GLY A 17 9.06 27.93 2.16
CA GLY A 17 9.96 26.79 2.36
C GLY A 17 9.25 25.44 2.45
N LEU A 18 8.00 25.40 2.96
CA LEU A 18 7.23 24.16 3.05
C LEU A 18 6.68 23.75 1.69
N ASN A 19 6.18 24.71 0.91
CA ASN A 19 5.72 24.44 -0.46
C ASN A 19 6.89 23.98 -1.34
N ALA A 20 8.02 24.69 -1.31
CA ALA A 20 9.22 24.29 -2.06
C ALA A 20 9.74 22.90 -1.65
N ALA A 21 9.67 22.55 -0.35
CA ALA A 21 10.05 21.22 0.12
C ALA A 21 9.07 20.13 -0.33
N ASN A 22 7.76 20.40 -0.37
CA ASN A 22 6.78 19.46 -0.91
C ASN A 22 6.96 19.26 -2.42
N GLU A 23 7.17 20.34 -3.17
CA GLU A 23 7.48 20.28 -4.61
C GLU A 23 8.74 19.44 -4.90
N HIS A 24 9.75 19.53 -4.01
CA HIS A 24 10.98 18.75 -4.14
C HIS A 24 10.78 17.23 -3.97
N MET A 25 9.67 16.76 -3.41
CA MET A 25 9.43 15.32 -3.21
C MET A 25 9.40 14.54 -4.53
N LEU A 26 9.01 15.18 -5.64
CA LEU A 26 9.06 14.55 -6.96
C LEU A 26 10.50 14.27 -7.41
N GLU A 27 11.43 15.18 -7.13
CA GLU A 27 12.85 14.97 -7.42
C GLU A 27 13.44 13.86 -6.55
N VAL A 28 13.00 13.75 -5.30
CA VAL A 28 13.35 12.62 -4.42
C VAL A 28 12.79 11.31 -4.99
N ALA A 29 11.56 11.30 -5.52
CA ALA A 29 10.99 10.11 -6.16
C ALA A 29 11.79 9.64 -7.37
N LYS A 30 12.27 10.57 -8.20
CA LYS A 30 13.17 10.25 -9.32
C LYS A 30 14.51 9.67 -8.83
N ALA A 31 15.07 10.22 -7.75
CA ALA A 31 16.28 9.68 -7.13
C ALA A 31 16.06 8.26 -6.58
N CYS A 32 14.92 8.00 -5.94
CA CYS A 32 14.53 6.68 -5.46
C CYS A 32 14.39 5.68 -6.61
N ALA A 33 13.79 6.08 -7.74
CA ALA A 33 13.68 5.24 -8.93
C ALA A 33 15.07 4.87 -9.49
N ALA A 34 15.99 5.85 -9.55
CA ALA A 34 17.37 5.61 -9.96
C ALA A 34 18.09 4.64 -9.00
N ALA A 35 17.86 4.77 -7.69
CA ALA A 35 18.42 3.87 -6.70
C ALA A 35 17.91 2.43 -6.83
N ALA A 36 16.59 2.26 -7.04
CA ALA A 36 15.97 0.96 -7.28
C ALA A 36 16.55 0.27 -8.53
N ALA A 37 16.71 1.01 -9.63
CA ALA A 37 17.30 0.50 -10.87
C ALA A 37 18.78 0.10 -10.74
N LYS A 38 19.49 0.60 -9.72
CA LYS A 38 20.89 0.27 -9.44
C LYS A 38 21.07 -0.76 -8.32
N ALA A 39 19.97 -1.30 -7.80
CA ALA A 39 20.02 -2.28 -6.74
C ALA A 39 20.83 -3.54 -7.15
N PRO A 40 21.74 -4.03 -6.30
CA PRO A 40 22.50 -5.24 -6.55
C PRO A 40 21.58 -6.45 -6.38
N THR A 41 21.12 -7.02 -7.49
CA THR A 41 20.26 -8.21 -7.47
C THR A 41 21.10 -9.49 -7.47
N LEU A 42 20.63 -10.53 -6.76
CA LEU A 42 21.27 -11.84 -6.70
C LEU A 42 21.24 -12.54 -8.06
N THR A 43 20.11 -12.45 -8.77
CA THR A 43 19.95 -13.16 -10.04
C THR A 43 20.48 -12.38 -11.24
N GLY A 44 20.70 -11.07 -11.11
CA GLY A 44 21.03 -10.19 -12.24
C GLY A 44 19.93 -10.12 -13.31
N GLN A 45 18.72 -10.60 -13.00
CA GLN A 45 17.65 -10.83 -13.96
C GLN A 45 16.30 -10.31 -13.44
N LEU A 46 16.26 -9.11 -12.86
CA LEU A 46 15.00 -8.50 -12.43
C LEU A 46 14.51 -7.54 -13.53
N ASP A 47 13.39 -7.88 -14.19
CA ASP A 47 12.70 -6.94 -15.10
C ASP A 47 11.88 -5.94 -14.26
N LEU A 48 12.60 -4.99 -13.64
CA LEU A 48 12.01 -3.96 -12.80
C LEU A 48 11.35 -2.88 -13.68
N ARG A 49 10.05 -2.69 -13.50
CA ARG A 49 9.25 -1.61 -14.09
C ARG A 49 8.88 -0.60 -13.03
N MET A 50 8.86 0.68 -13.40
CA MET A 50 8.56 1.76 -12.47
C MET A 50 7.76 2.87 -13.14
N GLU A 51 6.86 3.47 -12.37
CA GLU A 51 6.07 4.64 -12.73
C GLU A 51 6.04 5.58 -11.51
N ILE A 52 5.96 6.90 -11.73
CA ILE A 52 5.76 7.87 -10.65
C ILE A 52 4.41 8.53 -10.87
N LEU A 53 3.50 8.34 -9.93
CA LEU A 53 2.16 8.91 -9.97
C LEU A 53 2.09 10.21 -9.18
N THR A 54 1.41 11.21 -9.74
CA THR A 54 1.22 12.54 -9.15
C THR A 54 -0.20 13.04 -9.38
N ASP A 55 -0.63 13.98 -8.54
CA ASP A 55 -1.85 14.77 -8.75
C ASP A 55 -3.11 13.95 -9.06
N ASP A 56 -3.70 14.17 -10.24
CA ASP A 56 -4.99 13.59 -10.63
C ASP A 56 -4.92 12.07 -10.85
N ASP A 57 -3.74 11.53 -11.21
CA ASP A 57 -3.52 10.09 -11.40
C ASP A 57 -3.68 9.30 -10.09
N LEU A 58 -3.65 9.98 -8.94
CA LEU A 58 -3.84 9.37 -7.63
C LEU A 58 -5.32 9.26 -7.21
N GLU A 59 -6.23 10.02 -7.81
CA GLU A 59 -7.65 9.98 -7.41
C GLU A 59 -8.29 8.60 -7.64
N PRO A 60 -8.10 7.93 -8.81
CA PRO A 60 -8.63 6.58 -9.01
C PRO A 60 -8.14 5.59 -7.95
N ILE A 61 -6.88 5.68 -7.55
CA ILE A 61 -6.30 4.82 -6.51
C ILE A 61 -6.97 5.07 -5.15
N ILE A 62 -7.12 6.34 -4.76
CA ILE A 62 -7.78 6.71 -3.49
C ILE A 62 -9.21 6.18 -3.47
N GLN A 63 -9.93 6.34 -4.57
CA GLN A 63 -11.31 5.90 -4.69
C GLN A 63 -11.46 4.37 -4.57
N VAL A 64 -10.55 3.59 -5.14
CA VAL A 64 -10.57 2.13 -5.00
C VAL A 64 -10.19 1.72 -3.58
N LEU A 65 -9.19 2.37 -2.96
CA LEU A 65 -8.83 2.14 -1.56
C LEU A 65 -9.99 2.45 -0.61
N GLU A 66 -10.77 3.49 -0.86
CA GLU A 66 -11.97 3.83 -0.08
C GLU A 66 -13.04 2.73 -0.18
N THR A 67 -13.26 2.18 -1.38
CA THR A 67 -14.20 1.05 -1.55
C THR A 67 -13.70 -0.20 -0.83
N LEU A 68 -12.41 -0.54 -0.97
CA LEU A 68 -11.79 -1.63 -0.21
C LEU A 68 -11.84 -1.39 1.31
N GLY A 69 -11.77 -0.12 1.72
CA GLY A 69 -11.85 0.30 3.12
C GLY A 69 -13.18 0.01 3.80
N LYS A 70 -14.27 -0.23 3.03
CA LYS A 70 -15.57 -0.62 3.58
C LYS A 70 -15.54 -1.97 4.29
N THR A 71 -14.69 -2.89 3.81
CA THR A 71 -14.59 -4.26 4.33
C THR A 71 -13.21 -4.56 4.93
N SER A 72 -12.21 -3.69 4.73
CA SER A 72 -10.87 -3.86 5.25
C SER A 72 -10.38 -2.62 6.00
N ALA A 73 -10.17 -2.75 7.31
CA ALA A 73 -9.59 -1.69 8.14
C ALA A 73 -8.17 -1.30 7.69
N PHE A 74 -7.42 -2.22 7.08
CA PHE A 74 -6.08 -1.93 6.55
C PHE A 74 -6.15 -1.00 5.33
N GLN A 75 -7.10 -1.22 4.43
CA GLN A 75 -7.25 -0.36 3.24
C GLN A 75 -7.90 0.97 3.57
N LEU A 76 -8.80 0.98 4.56
CA LEU A 76 -9.38 2.21 5.11
C LEU A 76 -8.30 3.15 5.65
N HIS A 77 -7.20 2.62 6.18
CA HIS A 77 -6.08 3.43 6.64
C HIS A 77 -5.52 4.30 5.54
N ASP A 78 -5.11 3.64 4.47
CA ASP A 78 -4.33 4.26 3.41
C ASP A 78 -5.27 5.21 2.66
N ALA A 79 -6.51 4.79 2.39
CA ALA A 79 -7.58 5.64 1.88
C ALA A 79 -7.72 6.95 2.67
N SER A 80 -7.87 6.86 4.00
CA SER A 80 -8.07 8.03 4.86
C SER A 80 -6.86 8.95 4.89
N ALA A 81 -5.64 8.38 4.91
CA ALA A 81 -4.41 9.14 4.87
C ALA A 81 -4.28 9.94 3.55
N PHE A 82 -4.44 9.27 2.40
CA PHE A 82 -4.35 9.94 1.10
C PHE A 82 -5.45 10.99 0.91
N ARG A 83 -6.70 10.70 1.29
CA ARG A 83 -7.80 11.68 1.21
C ARG A 83 -7.50 12.90 2.07
N THR A 84 -6.95 12.71 3.27
CA THR A 84 -6.53 13.81 4.15
C THR A 84 -5.44 14.67 3.51
N TYR A 85 -4.45 14.06 2.84
CA TYR A 85 -3.37 14.78 2.18
C TYR A 85 -3.83 15.51 0.92
N LYS A 86 -4.74 14.90 0.15
CA LYS A 86 -5.40 15.55 -1.00
C LYS A 86 -6.17 16.80 -0.56
N ASN A 87 -6.99 16.70 0.49
CA ASN A 87 -7.77 17.84 1.01
C ASN A 87 -6.89 18.98 1.52
N LYS A 88 -5.65 18.70 1.89
CA LYS A 88 -4.66 19.70 2.34
C LYS A 88 -3.78 20.23 1.21
N GLY A 89 -3.93 19.76 -0.03
CA GLY A 89 -3.10 20.15 -1.17
C GLY A 89 -1.64 19.72 -1.02
N ILE A 90 -1.38 18.63 -0.29
CA ILE A 90 -0.02 18.11 -0.03
C ILE A 90 0.05 16.62 -0.37
N LEU A 91 -0.57 16.21 -1.48
CA LEU A 91 -0.52 14.83 -1.90
C LEU A 91 0.92 14.49 -2.35
N PRO A 92 1.54 13.43 -1.81
CA PRO A 92 2.91 13.07 -2.16
C PRO A 92 2.96 12.33 -3.50
N PRO A 93 4.07 12.45 -4.27
CA PRO A 93 4.33 11.54 -5.37
C PRO A 93 4.45 10.11 -4.87
N ILE A 94 3.98 9.15 -5.67
CA ILE A 94 4.10 7.72 -5.38
C ILE A 94 4.95 7.08 -6.45
N LEU A 95 6.09 6.49 -6.06
CA LEU A 95 6.88 5.63 -6.92
C LEU A 95 6.27 4.22 -6.90
N LEU A 96 5.66 3.79 -8.00
CA LEU A 96 5.30 2.41 -8.23
C LEU A 96 6.53 1.63 -8.70
N MET A 97 6.72 0.45 -8.12
CA MET A 97 7.75 -0.50 -8.53
C MET A 97 7.09 -1.86 -8.72
N GLY A 98 7.33 -2.50 -9.85
CA GLY A 98 6.75 -3.79 -10.18
C GLY A 98 7.70 -4.68 -10.96
N ALA A 99 7.50 -5.99 -10.87
CA ALA A 99 8.23 -6.97 -11.68
C ALA A 99 7.40 -8.25 -11.86
N ASP A 100 7.74 -9.04 -12.88
CA ASP A 100 7.26 -10.41 -13.02
C ASP A 100 8.11 -11.36 -12.17
N LEU A 101 7.60 -11.69 -10.98
CA LEU A 101 8.27 -12.55 -10.02
C LEU A 101 8.08 -14.04 -10.32
N THR A 102 7.36 -14.38 -11.39
CA THR A 102 7.00 -15.76 -11.71
C THR A 102 8.03 -16.48 -12.60
N LYS A 103 9.03 -15.75 -13.11
CA LYS A 103 10.07 -16.29 -13.99
C LYS A 103 11.34 -16.59 -13.21
N PRO A 104 11.70 -17.86 -12.94
CA PRO A 104 12.86 -18.18 -12.13
C PRO A 104 14.18 -18.07 -12.94
N PRO A 105 15.35 -17.95 -12.27
CA PRO A 105 16.65 -17.95 -12.93
C PRO A 105 17.13 -19.35 -13.38
N MET A 106 16.27 -20.37 -13.31
CA MET A 106 16.57 -21.77 -13.67
C MET A 106 17.66 -22.45 -12.82
N TRP A 107 17.74 -22.13 -11.53
CA TRP A 107 18.73 -22.73 -10.60
C TRP A 107 18.28 -24.02 -9.91
N HIS A 108 17.01 -24.44 -10.08
CA HIS A 108 16.47 -25.68 -9.50
C HIS A 108 16.68 -25.82 -7.96
N CYS A 109 16.65 -24.70 -7.24
CA CYS A 109 17.00 -24.65 -5.80
C CYS A 109 15.96 -25.23 -4.83
N GLY A 110 14.73 -25.50 -5.27
CA GLY A 110 13.64 -25.95 -4.40
C GLY A 110 13.01 -24.91 -3.47
N GLY A 111 13.53 -23.68 -3.38
CA GLY A 111 13.05 -22.65 -2.44
C GLY A 111 11.60 -22.18 -2.63
N CYS A 112 10.97 -22.50 -3.76
CA CYS A 112 9.55 -22.26 -4.02
C CYS A 112 8.65 -23.47 -3.70
N GLY A 113 9.21 -24.57 -3.20
CA GLY A 113 8.49 -25.80 -2.85
C GLY A 113 8.35 -26.83 -3.98
N PHE A 114 8.83 -26.54 -5.19
CA PHE A 114 8.86 -27.47 -6.32
C PHE A 114 10.21 -28.17 -6.43
N SER A 115 10.26 -29.38 -7.00
CA SER A 115 11.52 -30.13 -7.12
C SER A 115 12.52 -29.44 -8.04
N ASP A 116 12.02 -28.78 -9.09
CA ASP A 116 12.83 -28.12 -10.11
C ASP A 116 12.08 -26.91 -10.73
N CYS A 117 12.80 -26.01 -11.42
CA CYS A 117 12.19 -24.83 -12.04
C CYS A 117 11.23 -25.15 -13.20
N GLY A 118 11.39 -26.29 -13.87
CA GLY A 118 10.50 -26.73 -14.96
C GLY A 118 9.13 -27.14 -14.42
N GLU A 119 9.08 -27.89 -13.33
CA GLU A 119 7.82 -28.23 -12.63
C GLU A 119 7.11 -26.97 -12.13
N TYR A 120 7.86 -26.05 -11.53
CA TYR A 120 7.33 -24.76 -11.10
C TYR A 120 6.72 -23.98 -12.26
N LEU A 121 7.44 -23.83 -13.38
CA LEU A 121 6.96 -23.11 -14.56
C LEU A 121 5.70 -23.76 -15.17
N LYS A 122 5.66 -25.10 -15.24
CA LYS A 122 4.49 -25.85 -15.68
C LYS A 122 3.29 -25.65 -14.77
N TYR A 123 3.51 -25.50 -13.47
CA TYR A 123 2.46 -25.19 -12.51
C TYR A 123 1.96 -23.75 -12.69
N VAL A 124 2.87 -22.77 -12.71
CA VAL A 124 2.54 -21.34 -12.90
C VAL A 124 1.75 -21.13 -14.18
N SER A 125 2.13 -21.75 -15.30
CA SER A 125 1.44 -21.54 -16.59
C SER A 125 -0.04 -21.95 -16.58
N LYS A 126 -0.46 -22.78 -15.61
CA LYS A 126 -1.83 -23.30 -15.50
C LYS A 126 -2.57 -22.79 -14.26
N ASN A 127 -1.84 -22.41 -13.22
CA ASN A 127 -2.39 -22.10 -11.89
C ASN A 127 -1.99 -20.69 -11.44
N LYS A 128 -1.53 -19.82 -12.35
CA LYS A 128 -1.29 -18.40 -12.04
C LYS A 128 -2.62 -17.77 -11.63
N GLY A 129 -2.74 -17.42 -10.36
CA GLY A 129 -3.92 -16.78 -9.80
C GLY A 129 -3.55 -15.42 -9.23
N VAL A 130 -4.50 -14.48 -9.29
CA VAL A 130 -4.44 -13.24 -8.52
C VAL A 130 -5.10 -13.50 -7.18
N GLY A 131 -4.35 -13.32 -6.10
CA GLY A 131 -4.90 -13.32 -4.74
C GLY A 131 -5.60 -11.99 -4.44
N ILE A 132 -5.38 -11.46 -3.24
CA ILE A 132 -5.94 -10.17 -2.81
C ILE A 132 -5.38 -8.98 -3.62
N GLY A 133 -4.23 -9.13 -4.29
CA GLY A 133 -3.60 -8.03 -5.04
C GLY A 133 -2.24 -8.35 -5.63
N ALA A 134 -1.97 -9.63 -5.87
CA ALA A 134 -0.69 -10.12 -6.36
C ALA A 134 -0.88 -11.43 -7.11
N TYR A 135 -0.17 -11.61 -8.22
CA TYR A 135 -0.11 -12.88 -8.92
C TYR A 135 0.94 -13.80 -8.30
N GLY A 136 0.58 -15.07 -8.15
CA GLY A 136 1.50 -16.12 -7.70
C GLY A 136 1.23 -17.46 -8.37
N PRO A 137 2.01 -18.51 -8.04
CA PRO A 137 3.13 -18.49 -7.08
C PRO A 137 4.40 -17.79 -7.63
N SER A 138 5.24 -17.24 -6.75
CA SER A 138 6.44 -16.47 -7.11
C SER A 138 7.73 -17.24 -6.84
N CYS A 139 8.77 -16.98 -7.63
CA CYS A 139 10.10 -17.50 -7.39
C CYS A 139 10.73 -16.77 -6.20
N LEU A 140 11.23 -17.51 -5.20
CA LEU A 140 11.88 -16.96 -4.01
C LEU A 140 13.00 -15.96 -4.35
N TRP A 141 13.85 -16.29 -5.32
CA TRP A 141 14.96 -15.41 -5.72
C TRP A 141 14.48 -14.10 -6.36
N LYS A 142 13.38 -14.13 -7.12
CA LYS A 142 12.80 -12.92 -7.69
C LYS A 142 12.16 -12.04 -6.63
N VAL A 143 11.51 -12.65 -5.63
CA VAL A 143 10.98 -11.92 -4.48
C VAL A 143 12.11 -11.23 -3.71
N ILE A 144 13.25 -11.90 -3.49
CA ILE A 144 14.41 -11.29 -2.83
C ILE A 144 14.98 -10.14 -3.66
N ASP A 145 15.23 -10.35 -4.95
CA ASP A 145 15.76 -9.29 -5.84
C ASP A 145 14.85 -8.07 -5.88
N PHE A 146 13.53 -8.29 -5.98
CA PHE A 146 12.54 -7.23 -5.95
C PHE A 146 12.52 -6.50 -4.60
N GLY A 147 12.64 -7.24 -3.49
CA GLY A 147 12.79 -6.66 -2.16
C GLY A 147 14.02 -5.77 -2.03
N ILE A 148 15.17 -6.20 -2.56
CA ILE A 148 16.41 -5.40 -2.57
C ILE A 148 16.21 -4.11 -3.38
N ALA A 149 15.57 -4.17 -4.54
CA ALA A 149 15.27 -2.98 -5.34
C ALA A 149 14.40 -1.97 -4.59
N CYS A 150 13.32 -2.46 -3.96
CA CYS A 150 12.44 -1.64 -3.14
C CYS A 150 13.16 -1.03 -1.92
N ASP A 151 14.02 -1.80 -1.25
CA ASP A 151 14.79 -1.31 -0.10
C ASP A 151 15.82 -0.24 -0.50
N HIS A 152 16.47 -0.40 -1.65
CA HIS A 152 17.36 0.62 -2.21
C HIS A 152 16.63 1.95 -2.48
N ALA A 153 15.38 1.91 -2.96
CA ALA A 153 14.54 3.09 -3.10
C ALA A 153 14.27 3.76 -1.73
N CYS A 154 13.89 2.96 -0.73
CA CYS A 154 13.65 3.44 0.64
C CYS A 154 14.91 4.06 1.27
N ALA A 155 16.07 3.43 1.08
CA ALA A 155 17.35 3.95 1.57
C ALA A 155 17.68 5.30 0.93
N CYS A 156 17.39 5.48 -0.36
CA CYS A 156 17.53 6.77 -1.04
C CYS A 156 16.59 7.83 -0.46
N ALA A 157 15.30 7.53 -0.26
CA ALA A 157 14.37 8.46 0.38
C ALA A 157 14.88 8.89 1.77
N ALA A 158 15.42 7.96 2.54
CA ALA A 158 16.00 8.24 3.86
C ALA A 158 17.25 9.14 3.79
N GLN A 159 18.09 9.02 2.75
CA GLN A 159 19.22 9.93 2.51
C GLN A 159 18.76 11.37 2.27
N HIS A 160 17.62 11.54 1.60
CA HIS A 160 16.96 12.84 1.41
C HIS A 160 16.17 13.30 2.64
N ARG A 161 16.17 12.53 3.74
CA ARG A 161 15.34 12.78 4.94
C ARG A 161 13.84 12.90 4.62
N ALA A 162 13.41 12.32 3.50
CA ALA A 162 12.02 12.25 3.13
C ALA A 162 11.37 11.06 3.83
N GLU A 163 10.19 11.29 4.41
CA GLU A 163 9.42 10.19 4.99
C GLU A 163 8.82 9.36 3.86
N ALA A 164 9.09 8.05 3.85
CA ALA A 164 8.57 7.15 2.85
C ALA A 164 8.28 5.78 3.47
N ARG A 165 7.22 5.13 3.02
CA ARG A 165 6.83 3.79 3.48
C ARG A 165 6.25 3.00 2.33
N ILE A 166 6.77 1.81 2.09
CA ILE A 166 6.18 0.90 1.10
C ILE A 166 4.77 0.51 1.53
N LEU A 167 3.82 0.64 0.60
CA LEU A 167 2.42 0.27 0.75
C LEU A 167 2.05 -0.80 -0.28
N PHE A 168 1.69 -1.99 0.20
CA PHE A 168 1.15 -3.07 -0.63
C PHE A 168 -0.22 -2.70 -1.22
N SER A 169 -1.05 -2.03 -0.43
CA SER A 169 -2.38 -1.55 -0.81
C SER A 169 -2.39 -0.74 -2.11
N VAL A 170 -1.54 0.28 -2.17
CA VAL A 170 -1.38 1.15 -3.35
C VAL A 170 -0.87 0.34 -4.54
N GLY A 171 0.11 -0.55 -4.32
CA GLY A 171 0.63 -1.41 -5.39
C GLY A 171 -0.42 -2.37 -5.95
N ALA A 172 -1.18 -3.03 -5.08
CA ALA A 172 -2.27 -3.92 -5.45
C ALA A 172 -3.37 -3.20 -6.24
N VAL A 173 -3.80 -2.02 -5.79
CA VAL A 173 -4.78 -1.20 -6.51
C VAL A 173 -4.23 -0.75 -7.86
N SER A 174 -2.96 -0.35 -7.93
CA SER A 174 -2.31 0.06 -9.18
C SER A 174 -2.26 -1.09 -10.19
N LEU A 175 -1.99 -2.32 -9.73
CA LEU A 175 -2.05 -3.53 -10.56
C LEU A 175 -3.44 -3.71 -11.17
N PHE A 176 -4.50 -3.50 -10.38
CA PHE A 176 -5.87 -3.62 -10.87
C PHE A 176 -6.29 -2.50 -11.82
N LEU A 177 -5.73 -1.30 -11.65
CA LEU A 177 -5.89 -0.16 -12.56
C LEU A 177 -4.94 -0.23 -13.77
N ASN A 178 -4.33 -1.39 -14.02
CA ASN A 178 -3.51 -1.69 -15.19
C ASN A 178 -2.19 -0.90 -15.30
N HIS A 179 -1.69 -0.36 -14.19
CA HIS A 179 -0.34 0.20 -14.12
C HIS A 179 0.72 -0.92 -14.19
N LEU A 180 1.88 -0.61 -14.78
CA LEU A 180 3.02 -1.54 -14.92
C LEU A 180 2.61 -2.91 -15.50
N GLU A 181 1.89 -2.90 -16.62
CA GLU A 181 1.39 -4.10 -17.30
C GLU A 181 2.47 -5.20 -17.42
N GLY A 182 2.07 -6.46 -17.20
CA GLY A 182 2.97 -7.61 -17.24
C GLY A 182 3.70 -7.90 -15.92
N CYS A 183 3.67 -6.99 -14.95
CA CYS A 183 4.15 -7.27 -13.60
C CYS A 183 3.23 -8.30 -12.90
N SER A 184 3.83 -9.19 -12.12
CA SER A 184 3.06 -10.11 -11.27
C SER A 184 2.84 -9.54 -9.87
N PHE A 185 3.65 -8.57 -9.48
CA PHE A 185 3.60 -7.93 -8.17
C PHE A 185 4.05 -6.48 -8.28
N ILE A 186 3.32 -5.57 -7.62
CA ILE A 186 3.58 -4.14 -7.60
C ILE A 186 3.53 -3.64 -6.16
N LEU A 187 4.42 -2.74 -5.80
CA LEU A 187 4.45 -2.01 -4.54
C LEU A 187 4.48 -0.51 -4.80
N GLY A 188 3.79 0.27 -3.98
CA GLY A 188 3.85 1.73 -4.02
C GLY A 188 4.75 2.28 -2.91
N LEU A 189 5.58 3.26 -3.23
CA LEU A 189 6.39 4.01 -2.28
C LEU A 189 6.00 5.50 -2.36
N PRO A 190 5.06 5.97 -1.52
CA PRO A 190 4.80 7.38 -1.34
C PRO A 190 6.00 8.07 -0.70
N ILE A 191 6.37 9.23 -1.22
CA ILE A 191 7.54 10.01 -0.76
C ILE A 191 7.07 11.38 -0.28
N GLY A 192 7.19 11.61 1.02
CA GLY A 192 6.53 12.71 1.71
C GLY A 192 5.08 12.35 2.10
N PRO A 193 4.20 13.33 2.34
CA PRO A 193 4.47 14.75 2.25
C PRO A 193 5.36 15.23 3.40
N VAL A 194 5.83 16.47 3.31
CA VAL A 194 6.65 17.06 4.36
C VAL A 194 5.88 17.08 5.70
N GLY A 195 6.56 16.65 6.75
CA GLY A 195 6.01 16.56 8.10
C GLY A 195 6.67 15.44 8.88
N GLN A 196 6.14 15.18 10.07
CA GLN A 196 6.61 14.10 10.93
C GLN A 196 5.52 13.03 11.04
N PHE A 197 5.93 11.78 10.87
CA PHE A 197 5.16 10.57 11.09
C PHE A 197 3.87 10.46 10.25
N ARG A 198 3.90 10.93 8.99
CA ARG A 198 2.78 10.86 8.04
C ARG A 198 2.30 9.43 7.73
N TRP A 199 3.21 8.46 7.70
CA TRP A 199 2.92 7.06 7.38
C TRP A 199 3.05 6.11 8.57
N PHE A 200 3.69 6.57 9.65
CA PHE A 200 4.02 5.76 10.81
C PHE A 200 3.19 6.10 12.05
N ASP A 201 2.70 7.33 12.19
CA ASP A 201 1.84 7.70 13.32
C ASP A 201 0.36 7.49 12.98
N ARG A 202 -0.36 6.97 13.97
CA ARG A 202 -1.78 6.66 13.90
C ARG A 202 -2.66 7.80 14.41
N MET A 203 -2.13 8.97 14.76
CA MET A 203 -2.95 10.09 15.23
C MET A 203 -4.16 10.43 14.34
N PRO A 204 -4.09 10.41 12.99
CA PRO A 204 -5.27 10.59 12.14
C PRO A 204 -6.40 9.58 12.41
N TRP A 205 -6.07 8.34 12.81
CA TRP A 205 -7.04 7.28 13.14
C TRP A 205 -7.93 7.59 14.33
N THR A 206 -7.47 8.47 15.24
CA THR A 206 -8.26 8.87 16.40
C THR A 206 -9.61 9.48 15.98
N LYS A 207 -9.72 9.91 14.72
CA LYS A 207 -10.93 10.50 14.14
C LYS A 207 -11.65 9.63 13.11
N VAL A 208 -11.03 8.53 12.65
CA VAL A 208 -11.58 7.68 11.56
C VAL A 208 -12.57 6.64 12.09
N LEU A 209 -12.26 6.04 13.24
CA LEU A 209 -13.10 5.02 13.88
C LEU A 209 -13.64 5.55 15.21
N SER A 210 -14.86 5.17 15.58
CA SER A 210 -15.35 5.40 16.94
C SER A 210 -14.49 4.63 17.97
N TYR A 211 -14.59 4.98 19.26
CA TYR A 211 -13.91 4.22 20.30
C TYR A 211 -14.29 2.73 20.27
N ASP A 212 -15.58 2.43 20.13
CA ASP A 212 -16.09 1.06 20.08
C ASP A 212 -15.59 0.32 18.84
N GLN A 213 -15.59 0.97 17.67
CA GLN A 213 -15.04 0.37 16.44
C GLN A 213 -13.54 0.08 16.56
N ARG A 214 -12.75 0.99 17.17
CA ARG A 214 -11.33 0.74 17.43
C ARG A 214 -11.12 -0.45 18.36
N MET A 215 -11.90 -0.52 19.44
CA MET A 215 -11.85 -1.64 20.38
C MET A 215 -12.17 -2.95 19.66
N MET A 216 -13.22 -2.99 18.84
CA MET A 216 -13.60 -4.19 18.10
C MET A 216 -12.55 -4.60 17.06
N VAL A 217 -12.01 -3.67 16.27
CA VAL A 217 -10.93 -3.97 15.30
C VAL A 217 -9.68 -4.46 16.01
N GLN A 218 -9.29 -3.84 17.13
CA GLN A 218 -8.14 -4.30 17.92
C GLN A 218 -8.38 -5.70 18.49
N MET A 219 -9.58 -6.00 18.98
CA MET A 219 -9.92 -7.30 19.55
C MET A 219 -10.05 -8.39 18.47
N ALA A 220 -10.52 -8.04 17.27
CA ALA A 220 -10.61 -8.95 16.12
C ALA A 220 -9.24 -9.25 15.51
N GLY A 221 -8.33 -8.27 15.45
CA GLY A 221 -7.01 -8.40 14.84
C GLY A 221 -5.90 -8.95 15.74
N ALA A 222 -6.15 -9.13 17.04
CA ALA A 222 -5.10 -9.38 18.05
C ALA A 222 -4.91 -10.81 18.58
N PRO A 223 -5.33 -11.93 17.95
CA PRO A 223 -5.08 -13.20 18.60
C PRO A 223 -3.57 -13.51 18.54
N ASN A 224 -2.88 -13.60 19.70
CA ASN A 224 -2.14 -14.81 20.14
C ASN A 224 -0.97 -14.61 21.13
N LEU A 225 -0.37 -13.42 21.32
CA LEU A 225 0.91 -13.34 22.06
C LEU A 225 0.83 -13.02 23.57
N PHE A 226 -0.34 -12.62 24.09
CA PHE A 226 -0.47 -12.22 25.51
C PHE A 226 -1.79 -12.63 26.20
N MET A 227 -2.50 -13.63 25.68
CA MET A 227 -3.65 -14.20 26.39
C MET A 227 -3.17 -15.20 27.46
N ALA A 228 -3.88 -15.24 28.59
CA ALA A 228 -3.48 -15.96 29.80
C ALA A 228 -3.03 -17.41 29.56
N PHE A 229 -2.13 -17.91 30.42
CA PHE A 229 -1.51 -19.24 30.42
C PHE A 229 -2.43 -20.34 29.87
N SER A 230 -2.00 -20.99 28.78
CA SER A 230 -2.75 -21.97 27.99
C SER A 230 -2.95 -23.34 28.66
N GLY A 231 -2.56 -23.51 29.93
CA GLY A 231 -2.53 -24.81 30.63
C GLY A 231 -3.87 -25.55 30.70
N GLY A 232 -5.00 -24.89 30.45
CA GLY A 232 -6.32 -25.52 30.37
C GLY A 232 -6.86 -25.77 28.95
N GLY A 233 -6.11 -25.43 27.89
CA GLY A 233 -6.54 -25.59 26.49
C GLY A 233 -7.66 -24.65 26.01
N LYS A 234 -8.22 -23.83 26.90
CA LYS A 234 -9.26 -22.82 26.60
C LYS A 234 -8.83 -21.45 27.11
N PRO A 235 -8.06 -20.66 26.33
CA PRO A 235 -7.61 -19.35 26.77
C PRO A 235 -8.82 -18.39 26.92
N ILE A 236 -8.91 -17.71 28.07
CA ILE A 236 -9.91 -16.68 28.32
C ILE A 236 -9.45 -15.37 27.67
N ILE A 237 -10.34 -14.72 26.92
CA ILE A 237 -10.09 -13.43 26.28
C ILE A 237 -10.39 -12.31 27.28
N LYS A 238 -9.43 -11.39 27.47
CA LYS A 238 -9.58 -10.23 28.37
C LYS A 238 -10.36 -9.10 27.70
N THR A 239 -11.64 -9.33 27.40
CA THR A 239 -12.54 -8.38 26.72
C THR A 239 -13.05 -7.25 27.63
N LYS A 240 -12.94 -7.40 28.95
CA LYS A 240 -13.54 -6.53 29.98
C LYS A 240 -12.55 -6.24 31.12
N PRO A 241 -12.68 -5.12 31.86
CA PRO A 241 -11.82 -4.83 33.02
C PRO A 241 -11.81 -5.94 34.09
N ARG A 242 -12.97 -6.59 34.32
CA ARG A 242 -13.12 -7.74 35.23
C ARG A 242 -13.45 -9.03 34.45
N TRP A 243 -12.61 -9.37 33.48
CA TRP A 243 -12.78 -10.51 32.57
C TRP A 243 -12.93 -11.88 33.26
N TRP A 244 -12.57 -11.99 34.54
CA TRP A 244 -12.72 -13.21 35.34
C TRP A 244 -14.14 -13.43 35.90
N GLU A 245 -15.00 -12.40 35.93
CA GLU A 245 -16.38 -12.54 36.42
C GLU A 245 -17.32 -13.13 35.37
N GLU A 246 -17.03 -12.90 34.09
CA GLU A 246 -17.80 -13.39 32.95
C GLU A 246 -16.83 -13.78 31.81
N PRO A 247 -16.24 -14.99 31.87
CA PRO A 247 -15.16 -15.37 30.98
C PRO A 247 -15.64 -15.50 29.52
N THR A 248 -14.95 -14.81 28.61
CA THR A 248 -15.18 -14.92 27.16
C THR A 248 -14.17 -15.88 26.55
N PHE A 249 -14.61 -16.80 25.69
CA PHE A 249 -13.76 -17.78 25.01
C PHE A 249 -13.77 -17.56 23.49
N MET A 250 -12.67 -17.94 22.83
CA MET A 250 -12.61 -17.95 21.36
C MET A 250 -13.18 -19.25 20.82
N LYS A 251 -14.02 -19.15 19.79
CA LYS A 251 -14.48 -20.27 18.98
C LYS A 251 -14.11 -19.97 17.53
N VAL A 252 -13.60 -20.97 16.81
CA VAL A 252 -13.40 -20.85 15.36
C VAL A 252 -14.67 -21.34 14.69
N GLU A 253 -15.33 -20.47 13.94
CA GLU A 253 -16.49 -20.82 13.12
C GLU A 253 -16.49 -20.01 11.81
N PRO A 254 -17.06 -20.56 10.72
CA PRO A 254 -17.31 -19.78 9.52
C PRO A 254 -18.31 -18.65 9.82
N ASP A 255 -17.93 -17.42 9.48
CA ASP A 255 -18.82 -16.27 9.54
C ASP A 255 -19.44 -16.05 8.15
N GLU A 256 -20.63 -16.61 7.93
CA GLU A 256 -21.33 -16.49 6.65
C GLU A 256 -21.69 -15.03 6.30
N GLU A 257 -21.95 -14.18 7.30
CA GLU A 257 -22.26 -12.77 7.07
C GLU A 257 -21.01 -12.04 6.57
N PHE A 258 -19.86 -12.28 7.20
CA PHE A 258 -18.59 -11.73 6.76
C PHE A 258 -18.21 -12.22 5.37
N ILE A 259 -18.35 -13.52 5.07
CA ILE A 259 -18.05 -14.08 3.74
C ILE A 259 -18.92 -13.41 2.66
N LYS A 260 -20.22 -13.22 2.92
CA LYS A 260 -21.13 -12.51 2.00
C LYS A 260 -20.75 -11.04 1.85
N ALA A 261 -20.39 -10.36 2.94
CA ALA A 261 -19.97 -8.97 2.92
C ALA A 261 -18.65 -8.78 2.16
N GLU A 262 -17.68 -9.68 2.35
CA GLU A 262 -16.41 -9.68 1.63
C GLU A 262 -16.63 -9.90 0.13
N ALA A 263 -17.41 -10.91 -0.26
CA ALA A 263 -17.73 -11.18 -1.67
C ALA A 263 -18.45 -10.00 -2.33
N LYS A 264 -19.41 -9.37 -1.62
CA LYS A 264 -20.07 -8.15 -2.10
C LYS A 264 -19.09 -6.99 -2.25
N GLY A 265 -18.23 -6.77 -1.25
CA GLY A 265 -17.20 -5.73 -1.29
C GLY A 265 -16.21 -5.94 -2.44
N GLN A 266 -15.79 -7.18 -2.71
CA GLN A 266 -14.95 -7.51 -3.85
C GLN A 266 -15.65 -7.19 -5.18
N ALA A 267 -16.93 -7.54 -5.32
CA ALA A 267 -17.71 -7.19 -6.51
C ALA A 267 -17.80 -5.68 -6.74
N GLU A 268 -18.10 -4.89 -5.69
CA GLU A 268 -18.11 -3.41 -5.77
C GLU A 268 -16.75 -2.84 -6.18
N VAL A 269 -15.65 -3.45 -5.70
CA VAL A 269 -14.29 -3.05 -6.06
C VAL A 269 -14.00 -3.35 -7.54
N TYR A 270 -14.32 -4.55 -8.02
CA TYR A 270 -14.11 -4.92 -9.42
C TYR A 270 -14.93 -4.06 -10.37
N GLU A 271 -16.20 -3.80 -10.06
CA GLU A 271 -17.05 -2.90 -10.85
C GLU A 271 -16.44 -1.50 -10.96
N LYS A 272 -15.98 -0.95 -9.82
CA LYS A 272 -15.35 0.37 -9.78
C LYS A 272 -14.05 0.42 -10.58
N ILE A 273 -13.21 -0.61 -10.47
CA ILE A 273 -11.99 -0.73 -11.27
C ILE A 273 -12.33 -0.78 -12.76
N MET A 274 -13.33 -1.58 -13.17
CA MET A 274 -13.73 -1.70 -14.57
C MET A 274 -14.26 -0.38 -15.14
N LYS A 275 -15.03 0.40 -14.35
CA LYS A 275 -15.46 1.75 -14.73
C LYS A 275 -14.28 2.70 -14.89
N LEU A 276 -13.37 2.75 -13.91
CA LEU A 276 -12.18 3.62 -13.95
C LEU A 276 -11.19 3.23 -15.07
N ALA A 277 -11.14 1.95 -15.44
CA ALA A 277 -10.32 1.46 -16.55
C ALA A 277 -10.99 1.66 -17.94
N GLY A 278 -12.22 2.18 -18.00
CA GLY A 278 -12.96 2.37 -19.25
C GLY A 278 -13.43 1.08 -19.93
N VAL A 279 -13.57 -0.01 -19.15
CA VAL A 279 -14.06 -1.32 -19.63
C VAL A 279 -15.58 -1.42 -19.54
N LEU A 280 -16.16 -0.75 -18.56
CA LEU A 280 -17.61 -0.54 -18.46
C LEU A 280 -17.90 0.91 -18.85
N ASP A 281 -18.95 1.11 -19.65
CA ASP A 281 -19.48 2.44 -19.92
C ASP A 281 -19.89 3.09 -18.58
N GLU A 282 -19.67 4.40 -18.43
CA GLU A 282 -20.33 5.15 -17.37
C GLU A 282 -21.83 4.96 -17.61
N ASP A 283 -22.54 4.36 -16.64
CA ASP A 283 -23.99 4.21 -16.74
C ASP A 283 -24.56 5.57 -17.16
N GLU A 284 -25.22 5.64 -18.33
CA GLU A 284 -26.07 6.78 -18.68
C GLU A 284 -27.14 6.85 -17.58
N GLU A 285 -26.89 7.66 -16.54
CA GLU A 285 -27.87 7.98 -15.52
C GLU A 285 -29.00 8.78 -16.19
N ASP A 286 -30.06 8.08 -16.60
CA ASP A 286 -31.42 8.63 -16.83
C ASP A 286 -32.11 8.99 -15.49
#